data_AF-A0A2W6CWA0-F1
#
_entry.id   AF-A0A2W6CWA0-F1
#
_cell.length_a   1.000
_cell.length_b   1.000
_cell.length_c   1.000
_cell.angle_alpha   90.00
_cell.angle_beta   90.00
_cell.angle_gamma   90.00
#
_symmetry.space_group_name_H-M   'P 1'
#
loop_
_entity.id
_entity.type
_entity.pdbx_description
1 polymer ?
#
loop_
_entity_poly.entity_id
_entity_poly.type
_entity_poly.pdbx_seq_one_letter_code
_entity_poly.pdbx_strand_id
1 'polypeptide(L)'
;MQDLSGAKVATVTGSSAAGYLTVHAITFTGVPTIDAAYRQLDSGRVDAIVFDAPVLQHHIKLTRSTNETVVGGIFARENYGIALPTGSALRKTINETLLDITADGTYDEIYSKYFGDANSG
;
A
#
# COMPACT_ATOMS: atom_id res chain seq x y z
N MET A 1 -7.82 -12.28 -9.19
CA MET A 1 -6.78 -13.17 -9.75
C MET A 1 -7.00 -13.49 -11.23
N GLN A 2 -8.23 -13.46 -11.77
CA GLN A 2 -8.47 -13.71 -13.21
C GLN A 2 -8.09 -12.51 -14.12
N ASP A 3 -8.10 -11.27 -13.63
CA ASP A 3 -7.83 -10.06 -14.46
C ASP A 3 -6.35 -9.72 -14.69
N LEU A 4 -5.41 -10.46 -14.09
CA LEU A 4 -3.96 -10.22 -14.29
C LEU A 4 -3.35 -11.15 -15.34
N SER A 5 -4.14 -12.05 -15.94
CA SER A 5 -3.66 -12.97 -16.98
C SER A 5 -3.45 -12.23 -18.30
N GLY A 6 -2.24 -11.71 -18.49
CA GLY A 6 -1.82 -10.99 -19.71
C GLY A 6 -1.58 -9.50 -19.55
N ALA A 7 -1.86 -8.93 -18.38
CA ALA A 7 -1.55 -7.54 -18.06
C ALA A 7 -0.05 -7.35 -17.81
N LYS A 8 0.51 -6.24 -18.32
CA LYS A 8 1.87 -5.81 -17.97
C LYS A 8 1.84 -5.18 -16.59
N VAL A 9 2.48 -5.82 -15.61
CA VAL A 9 2.52 -5.35 -14.22
C VAL A 9 3.86 -4.69 -13.94
N ALA A 10 3.89 -3.57 -13.20
CA ALA A 10 5.10 -3.03 -12.59
C ALA A 10 5.05 -3.11 -11.05
N THR A 11 6.20 -3.27 -10.42
CA THR A 11 6.38 -3.11 -8.98
C THR A 11 7.80 -2.68 -8.63
N VAL A 12 8.03 -2.22 -7.40
CA VAL A 12 9.38 -1.86 -6.94
C VAL A 12 10.19 -3.11 -6.65
N THR A 13 11.38 -3.21 -7.26
CA THR A 13 12.30 -4.33 -7.05
C THR A 13 12.68 -4.48 -5.57
N GLY A 14 12.59 -5.69 -5.03
CA GLY A 14 12.95 -5.99 -3.65
C GLY A 14 11.88 -5.65 -2.59
N SER A 15 10.69 -5.23 -3.01
CA SER A 15 9.55 -5.00 -2.11
C SER A 15 8.82 -6.29 -1.70
N SER A 16 7.96 -6.18 -0.67
CA SER A 16 6.98 -7.22 -0.30
C SER A 16 6.12 -7.62 -1.51
N ALA A 17 5.64 -6.63 -2.28
CA ALA A 17 4.85 -6.84 -3.49
C ALA A 17 5.60 -7.64 -4.57
N ALA A 18 6.89 -7.36 -4.78
CA ALA A 18 7.72 -8.15 -5.71
C ALA A 18 7.88 -9.61 -5.24
N GLY A 19 8.04 -9.83 -3.94
CA GLY A 19 8.05 -11.16 -3.35
C GLY A 19 6.72 -11.89 -3.57
N TYR A 20 5.61 -11.23 -3.30
CA TYR A 20 4.26 -11.77 -3.50
C TYR A 20 4.03 -12.19 -4.97
N LEU A 21 4.35 -11.31 -5.93
CA LEU A 21 4.20 -11.59 -7.36
C LEU A 21 5.06 -12.78 -7.80
N THR A 22 6.29 -12.87 -7.28
CA THR A 22 7.21 -13.98 -7.56
C THR A 22 6.65 -15.31 -7.05
N VAL A 23 6.18 -15.36 -5.80
CA VAL A 23 5.59 -16.57 -5.19
C VAL A 23 4.36 -17.06 -5.94
N HIS A 24 3.57 -16.13 -6.50
CA HIS A 24 2.36 -16.45 -7.27
C HIS A 24 2.61 -16.61 -8.78
N ALA A 25 3.88 -16.65 -9.22
CA ALA A 25 4.26 -16.78 -10.63
C ALA A 25 3.63 -15.73 -11.55
N ILE A 26 3.40 -14.51 -11.06
CA ILE A 26 2.90 -13.38 -11.84
C ILE A 26 4.11 -12.66 -12.44
N THR A 27 4.12 -12.47 -13.77
CA THR A 27 5.19 -11.75 -14.45
C THR A 27 5.06 -10.24 -14.19
N PHE A 28 6.18 -9.59 -13.86
CA PHE A 28 6.21 -8.16 -13.60
C PHE A 28 7.51 -7.51 -14.08
N THR A 29 7.46 -6.19 -14.28
CA THR A 29 8.60 -5.32 -14.54
C THR A 29 9.04 -4.69 -13.21
N GLY A 30 10.23 -5.03 -12.76
CA GLY A 30 10.83 -4.41 -11.58
C GLY A 30 11.36 -3.00 -11.89
N VAL A 31 10.96 -2.01 -11.09
CA VAL A 31 11.43 -0.63 -11.18
C VAL A 31 12.15 -0.19 -9.90
N PRO A 32 13.04 0.82 -9.95
CA PRO A 32 13.80 1.25 -8.77
C PRO A 32 12.98 2.02 -7.73
N THR A 33 11.90 2.70 -8.14
CA THR A 33 11.06 3.50 -7.24
C THR A 33 9.58 3.41 -7.64
N ILE A 34 8.68 3.67 -6.69
CA ILE A 34 7.24 3.69 -6.97
C ILE A 34 6.87 4.80 -7.98
N ASP A 35 7.54 5.94 -7.94
CA ASP A 35 7.34 7.02 -8.92
C ASP A 35 7.70 6.60 -10.35
N ALA A 36 8.68 5.70 -10.51
CA ALA A 36 9.00 5.12 -11.80
C ALA A 36 7.89 4.18 -12.29
N ALA A 37 7.20 3.49 -11.38
CA ALA A 37 6.04 2.68 -11.72
C ALA A 37 4.88 3.58 -12.19
N TYR A 38 4.56 4.65 -11.45
CA TYR A 38 3.51 5.61 -11.84
C TYR A 38 3.75 6.18 -13.25
N ARG A 39 4.98 6.62 -13.55
CA ARG A 39 5.32 7.09 -14.91
C ARG A 39 5.14 6.03 -16.01
N GLN A 40 5.38 4.76 -15.70
CA GLN A 40 5.16 3.68 -16.67
C GLN A 40 3.67 3.41 -16.88
N LEU A 41 2.85 3.54 -15.84
CA LEU A 41 1.40 3.44 -15.92
C LEU A 41 0.82 4.60 -16.74
N ASP A 42 1.21 5.84 -16.42
CA ASP A 42 0.80 7.05 -17.15
C ASP A 42 1.15 7.01 -18.64
N SER A 43 2.29 6.40 -18.98
CA SER A 43 2.73 6.27 -20.38
C SER A 43 2.17 5.04 -21.10
N GLY A 44 1.33 4.23 -20.44
CA GLY A 44 0.77 3.00 -21.00
C GLY A 44 1.82 1.91 -21.27
N ARG A 45 3.00 2.00 -20.66
CA ARG A 45 4.03 0.95 -20.76
C ARG A 45 3.64 -0.28 -19.96
N VAL A 46 2.93 -0.07 -18.85
CA VAL A 46 2.33 -1.11 -18.02
C VAL A 46 0.84 -0.84 -17.84
N ASP A 47 0.08 -1.91 -17.65
CA ASP A 47 -1.36 -1.88 -17.49
C ASP A 47 -1.76 -1.81 -16.00
N ALA A 48 -0.88 -2.22 -15.09
CA ALA A 48 -1.13 -2.22 -13.65
C ALA A 48 0.15 -2.03 -12.81
N ILE A 49 -0.02 -1.49 -11.61
CA ILE A 49 1.00 -1.44 -10.56
C ILE A 49 0.52 -2.28 -9.38
N VAL A 50 1.41 -3.12 -8.83
CA VAL A 50 1.15 -3.84 -7.59
C VAL A 50 2.12 -3.35 -6.54
N PHE A 51 1.59 -2.74 -5.49
CA PHE A 51 2.35 -2.20 -4.37
C PHE A 51 1.45 -2.06 -3.13
N ASP A 52 2.02 -1.59 -2.02
CA ASP A 52 1.30 -1.44 -0.76
C ASP A 52 0.06 -0.56 -0.92
N ALA A 53 -1.10 -1.07 -0.52
CA ALA A 53 -2.38 -0.38 -0.68
C ALA A 53 -2.41 1.04 -0.08
N PRO A 54 -1.88 1.30 1.13
CA PRO A 54 -1.81 2.66 1.67
C PRO A 54 -1.02 3.63 0.78
N VAL A 55 0.09 3.17 0.19
CA VAL A 55 0.92 3.99 -0.69
C VAL A 55 0.17 4.37 -1.96
N LEU A 56 -0.54 3.41 -2.56
CA LEU A 56 -1.34 3.64 -3.76
C LEU A 56 -2.54 4.56 -3.49
N GLN A 57 -3.24 4.35 -2.37
CA GLN A 57 -4.38 5.20 -1.96
C GLN A 57 -3.95 6.63 -1.69
N HIS A 58 -2.84 6.82 -0.98
CA HIS A 58 -2.27 8.14 -0.74
C HIS A 58 -1.90 8.84 -2.05
N HIS A 59 -1.33 8.11 -3.02
CA HIS A 59 -1.00 8.67 -4.33
C HIS A 59 -2.24 9.17 -5.06
N ILE A 60 -3.28 8.35 -5.22
CA ILE A 60 -4.53 8.76 -5.88
C ILE A 60 -5.16 9.99 -5.20
N LYS A 61 -5.15 10.02 -3.87
CA LYS A 61 -5.65 11.18 -3.11
C LYS A 61 -4.82 12.44 -3.37
N LEU A 62 -3.50 12.31 -3.40
CA LEU A 62 -2.57 13.42 -3.62
C LEU A 62 -2.66 13.98 -5.04
N THR A 63 -2.70 13.11 -6.05
CA THR A 63 -2.76 13.50 -7.46
C THR A 63 -4.16 13.89 -7.92
N ARG A 64 -5.19 13.58 -7.11
CA ARG A 64 -6.61 13.68 -7.49
C ARG A 64 -6.89 12.96 -8.82
N SER A 65 -6.19 11.85 -9.05
CA SER A 65 -6.28 11.11 -10.30
C SER A 65 -7.69 10.56 -10.47
N THR A 66 -8.32 10.86 -11.62
CA THR A 66 -9.60 10.27 -12.03
C THR A 66 -9.43 9.11 -12.99
N ASN A 67 -8.19 8.88 -13.46
CA ASN A 67 -7.86 7.91 -14.50
C ASN A 67 -7.21 6.65 -13.93
N GLU A 68 -6.86 6.66 -12.65
CA GLU A 68 -6.28 5.53 -11.94
C GLU A 68 -7.23 5.09 -10.82
N THR A 69 -7.51 3.80 -10.77
CA THR A 69 -8.36 3.21 -9.74
C THR A 69 -7.57 2.11 -9.05
N VAL A 70 -7.52 2.13 -7.71
CA VAL A 70 -7.08 0.96 -6.96
C VAL A 70 -8.14 -0.12 -7.14
N VAL A 71 -7.80 -1.17 -7.88
CA VAL A 71 -8.68 -2.32 -8.15
C VAL A 71 -8.17 -3.57 -7.44
N GLY A 72 -9.11 -4.42 -7.02
CA GLY A 72 -8.83 -5.67 -6.31
C GLY A 72 -8.95 -5.55 -4.80
N GLY A 73 -9.40 -6.64 -4.17
CA GLY A 73 -9.41 -6.76 -2.71
C GLY A 73 -7.99 -6.83 -2.15
N ILE A 74 -7.84 -6.60 -0.84
CA ILE A 74 -6.56 -6.72 -0.13
C ILE A 74 -5.99 -8.13 -0.38
N PHE A 75 -4.97 -8.21 -1.25
CA PHE A 75 -4.39 -9.48 -1.71
C PHE A 75 -3.61 -10.20 -0.60
N ALA A 76 -3.13 -9.44 0.41
CA ALA A 76 -2.62 -9.95 1.67
C ALA A 76 -2.93 -8.93 2.78
N ARG A 77 -3.63 -9.34 3.85
CA ARG A 77 -3.76 -8.49 5.04
C ARG A 77 -2.43 -8.50 5.78
N GLU A 78 -1.62 -7.48 5.54
CA GLU A 78 -0.41 -7.25 6.30
C GLU A 78 -0.74 -6.36 7.50
N ASN A 79 -0.58 -6.90 8.71
CA ASN A 79 -0.66 -6.10 9.92
C ASN A 79 0.67 -5.37 10.09
N TYR A 80 0.66 -4.06 9.89
CA TYR A 80 1.82 -3.21 10.15
C TYR A 80 2.01 -3.02 11.66
N GLY A 81 3.27 -2.96 12.09
CA GLY A 81 3.63 -2.78 13.49
C GLY A 81 4.93 -2.01 13.66
N ILE A 82 5.12 -1.41 14.83
CA ILE A 82 6.35 -0.68 15.18
C ILE A 82 7.37 -1.68 15.72
N ALA A 83 8.47 -1.89 14.99
CA ALA A 83 9.55 -2.78 15.41
C ALA A 83 10.43 -2.12 16.49
N LEU A 84 10.74 -2.86 17.55
CA LEU A 84 11.55 -2.40 18.69
C LEU A 84 12.63 -3.45 19.03
N PRO A 85 13.79 -3.05 19.57
CA PRO A 85 14.75 -4.00 20.12
C PRO A 85 14.13 -4.87 21.22
N THR A 86 14.55 -6.13 21.29
CA THR A 86 14.12 -7.06 22.34
C THR A 86 14.41 -6.48 23.71
N GLY A 87 13.39 -6.43 24.59
CA GLY A 87 13.52 -5.87 25.94
C GLY A 87 13.36 -4.34 26.03
N SER A 88 13.00 -3.66 24.94
CA SER A 88 12.77 -2.20 24.97
C SER A 88 11.72 -1.80 26.02
N ALA A 89 12.11 -0.91 26.93
CA ALA A 89 11.22 -0.31 27.93
C ALA A 89 10.09 0.52 27.29
N LEU A 90 10.29 1.00 26.05
CA LEU A 90 9.32 1.82 25.31
C LEU A 90 8.13 1.01 24.81
N ARG A 91 8.23 -0.32 24.75
CA ARG A 91 7.16 -1.19 24.23
C ARG A 91 5.84 -0.95 24.96
N LYS A 92 5.89 -0.79 26.29
CA LYS A 92 4.68 -0.59 27.09
C LYS A 92 4.04 0.76 26.77
N THR A 93 4.82 1.84 26.85
CA THR A 93 4.34 3.21 26.61
C THR A 93 3.79 3.36 25.19
N ILE A 94 4.48 2.84 24.17
CA ILE A 94 4.02 2.91 22.78
C ILE A 94 2.67 2.19 22.61
N ASN A 95 2.51 1.01 23.20
CA ASN A 95 1.25 0.27 23.12
C ASN A 95 0.11 0.97 23.86
N GLU A 96 0.37 1.53 25.05
CA GLU A 96 -0.62 2.31 25.81
C GLU A 96 -1.06 3.55 25.04
N THR A 97 -0.12 4.33 24.51
CA THR A 97 -0.44 5.49 23.68
C THR A 97 -1.22 5.10 22.42
N LEU A 98 -0.85 4.01 21.75
CA LEU A 98 -1.61 3.51 20.60
C LEU A 98 -3.05 3.14 20.97
N LEU A 99 -3.27 2.54 22.14
CA LEU A 99 -4.61 2.24 22.64
C LEU A 99 -5.40 3.51 22.93
N ASP A 100 -4.79 4.49 23.58
CA ASP A 100 -5.44 5.76 23.94
C ASP A 100 -5.90 6.52 22.69
N ILE A 101 -5.00 6.71 21.71
CA ILE A 101 -5.35 7.42 20.45
C ILE A 101 -6.35 6.65 19.58
N THR A 102 -6.45 5.32 19.76
CA THR A 102 -7.47 4.53 19.07
C THR A 102 -8.82 4.72 19.76
N ALA A 103 -8.84 4.77 21.09
CA ALA A 103 -10.05 4.91 21.87
C ALA A 103 -10.69 6.30 21.78
N ASP A 104 -9.87 7.36 21.63
CA ASP A 104 -10.34 8.74 21.55
C ASP A 104 -10.66 9.23 20.12
N GLY A 105 -10.41 8.39 19.11
CA GLY A 105 -10.68 8.71 17.70
C GLY A 105 -9.55 9.47 16.98
N THR A 106 -8.48 9.85 17.67
CA THR A 106 -7.31 10.53 17.05
C THR A 106 -6.70 9.67 15.94
N TYR A 107 -6.67 8.34 16.12
CA TYR A 107 -6.22 7.41 15.09
C TYR A 107 -7.08 7.51 13.82
N ASP A 108 -8.41 7.59 13.97
CA ASP A 108 -9.33 7.70 12.85
C ASP A 108 -9.15 9.04 12.13
N GLU A 109 -8.93 10.15 12.86
CA GLU A 109 -8.61 11.45 12.26
C GLU A 109 -7.32 11.42 11.43
N ILE A 110 -6.27 10.80 11.97
CA ILE A 110 -4.99 10.61 11.26
C ILE A 110 -5.23 9.74 10.02
N TYR A 111 -5.98 8.65 10.15
CA TYR A 111 -6.30 7.76 9.05
C TYR A 111 -7.06 8.50 7.94
N SER A 112 -8.15 9.20 8.27
CA SER A 112 -8.95 9.99 7.32
C SER A 112 -8.13 11.09 6.65
N LYS A 113 -7.20 11.72 7.37
CA LYS A 113 -6.29 12.73 6.81
C LYS A 113 -5.43 12.15 5.68
N TYR A 114 -4.88 10.95 5.83
CA TYR A 114 -3.97 10.36 4.83
C TYR A 114 -4.67 9.49 3.79
N PHE A 115 -5.74 8.78 4.15
CA PHE A 115 -6.37 7.78 3.27
C PHE A 115 -7.82 8.10 2.89
N GLY A 116 -8.45 9.08 3.56
CA GLY A 116 -9.87 9.40 3.37
C GLY A 116 -10.78 8.54 4.26
N ASP A 117 -12.07 8.82 4.25
CA ASP A 117 -13.03 8.09 5.07
C ASP A 117 -13.27 6.69 4.50
N ALA A 118 -13.20 5.66 5.35
CA ALA A 118 -13.51 4.27 4.98
C ALA A 118 -14.98 4.07 4.52
N ASN A 119 -15.83 5.09 4.68
CA ASN A 119 -17.21 5.15 4.20
C ASN A 119 -17.33 6.21 3.08
N SER A 120 -16.94 5.86 1.88
CA SER A 120 -17.39 6.55 0.66
C SER A 120 -17.63 5.48 -0.39
N GLY A 121 -18.75 4.77 -0.19
CA GLY A 121 -19.36 3.83 -1.13
C GLY A 121 -20.85 4.13 -1.21
#